data_AF-G4RLT0-F1
#
_entry.id   AF-G4RLT0-F1
#
_cell.length_a   1.000
_cell.length_b   1.000
_cell.length_c   1.000
_cell.angle_alpha   90.00
_cell.angle_beta   90.00
_cell.angle_gamma   90.00
#
_symmetry.space_group_name_H-M   'P 1'
#
loop_
_entity.id
_entity.type
_entity.pdbx_description
1 polymer ?
#
loop_
_entity_poly.entity_id
_entity_poly.type
_entity_poly.pdbx_seq_one_letter_code
_entity_poly.pdbx_strand_id
1 'polypeptide(L)'
;MPLSAKRLCELLPVECLKLEYANSRIEFVSDGVYIEAVLKARDASPSLEALFSVGTALLTIWDMVKKYEKDERGQYPDTYVELSL
;
A
#
# COMPACT_ATOMS: atom_id res chain seq x y z
N MET A 1 -10.68 -5.67 -3.54
CA MET A 1 -9.89 -5.12 -4.65
C MET A 1 -9.30 -3.79 -4.18
N PRO A 2 -7.97 -3.66 -4.10
CA PRO A 2 -7.35 -2.38 -3.74
C PRO A 2 -7.70 -1.30 -4.76
N LEU A 3 -8.41 -0.26 -4.31
CA LEU A 3 -8.91 0.80 -5.17
C LEU A 3 -7.76 1.64 -5.78
N SER A 4 -6.69 1.83 -5.01
CA SER A 4 -5.50 2.58 -5.40
C SER A 4 -4.77 1.97 -6.60
N ALA A 5 -4.76 0.64 -6.74
CA ALA A 5 -4.10 -0.05 -7.85
C ALA A 5 -4.58 0.42 -9.25
N LYS A 6 -5.82 0.90 -9.37
CA LYS A 6 -6.38 1.38 -10.65
C LYS A 6 -6.01 2.82 -11.00
N ARG A 7 -5.49 3.58 -10.03
CA ARG A 7 -5.35 5.03 -10.13
C ARG A 7 -3.90 5.48 -10.32
N LEU A 8 -2.96 4.55 -10.45
CA LEU A 8 -1.55 4.88 -10.61
C LEU A 8 -1.31 5.78 -11.83
N CYS A 9 -1.96 5.49 -12.96
CA CYS A 9 -1.84 6.30 -14.18
C CYS A 9 -2.48 7.70 -14.07
N GLU A 10 -3.25 7.99 -13.02
CA GLU A 10 -3.72 9.35 -12.72
C GLU A 10 -2.65 10.17 -11.98
N LEU A 11 -1.68 9.51 -11.34
CA LEU A 11 -0.67 10.12 -10.47
C LEU A 11 0.70 10.18 -11.12
N LEU A 12 1.03 9.21 -11.98
CA LEU A 12 2.31 9.11 -12.68
C LEU A 12 2.07 8.96 -14.19
N PRO A 13 3.01 9.42 -15.04
CA PRO A 13 2.93 9.27 -16.49
C PRO A 13 3.24 7.83 -16.93
N VAL A 14 2.38 6.90 -16.53
CA VAL A 14 2.43 5.46 -16.87
C VAL A 14 1.15 5.05 -17.59
N GLU A 15 1.20 3.96 -18.36
CA GLU A 15 0.01 3.44 -19.04
C GLU A 15 -1.02 2.90 -18.04
N CYS A 16 -2.32 3.15 -18.29
CA CYS A 16 -3.38 2.59 -17.46
C CYS A 16 -3.56 1.10 -17.74
N LEU A 17 -3.16 0.25 -16.80
CA LEU A 17 -3.29 -1.20 -16.93
C LEU A 17 -4.73 -1.69 -16.69
N LYS A 18 -5.15 -2.64 -17.51
CA LYS A 18 -6.39 -3.40 -17.31
C LYS A 18 -6.12 -4.58 -16.38
N LEU A 19 -6.39 -4.36 -15.09
CA LEU A 19 -6.30 -5.41 -14.07
C LEU A 19 -7.44 -6.43 -14.26
N GLU A 20 -7.08 -7.71 -14.38
CA GLU A 20 -8.04 -8.83 -14.45
C GLU A 20 -8.27 -9.44 -13.07
N TYR A 21 -7.26 -9.38 -12.20
CA TYR A 21 -7.32 -9.87 -10.82
C TYR A 21 -6.61 -8.91 -9.89
N ALA A 22 -7.19 -8.73 -8.70
CA ALA A 22 -6.59 -7.90 -7.66
C ALA A 22 -7.08 -8.34 -6.28
N ASN A 23 -6.16 -8.87 -5.49
CA ASN A 23 -6.39 -9.28 -4.11
C ASN A 23 -5.36 -8.61 -3.20
N SER A 24 -5.76 -8.38 -1.96
CA SER A 24 -4.90 -7.83 -0.92
C SER A 24 -5.19 -8.57 0.37
N ARG A 25 -4.14 -9.00 1.05
CA ARG A 25 -4.19 -9.65 2.36
C ARG A 25 -3.52 -8.75 3.39
N ILE A 26 -4.11 -8.67 4.56
CA ILE A 26 -3.58 -7.92 5.70
C ILE A 26 -3.39 -8.93 6.83
N GLU A 27 -2.22 -8.92 7.43
CA GLU A 27 -1.87 -9.76 8.57
C GLU A 27 -1.35 -8.89 9.71
N PHE A 28 -1.85 -9.15 10.91
CA PHE A 28 -1.33 -8.51 12.11
C PHE A 28 -0.16 -9.34 12.63
N VAL A 29 1.01 -8.73 12.71
CA VAL A 29 2.21 -9.33 13.29
C VAL A 29 2.43 -8.73 14.69
N SER A 30 3.34 -9.31 15.47
CA SER A 30 3.56 -8.89 16.87
C SER A 30 3.93 -7.41 17.02
N ASP A 31 4.57 -6.82 16.01
CA ASP A 31 5.10 -5.46 16.04
C ASP A 31 4.72 -4.65 14.79
N GLY A 32 3.50 -4.86 14.29
CA GLY A 32 3.00 -4.09 13.16
C GLY A 32 1.99 -4.79 12.27
N VAL A 33 1.90 -4.33 11.03
CA VAL A 33 0.97 -4.84 10.02
C VAL A 33 1.74 -5.22 8.77
N TYR A 34 1.53 -6.44 8.30
CA TYR A 34 2.03 -6.92 7.02
C TYR A 34 0.92 -6.87 5.98
N ILE A 35 1.22 -6.33 4.80
CA ILE A 35 0.28 -6.23 3.67
C ILE A 35 0.89 -6.88 2.45
N GLU A 36 0.15 -7.82 1.86
CA GLU A 36 0.48 -8.44 0.59
C GLU A 36 -0.57 -8.03 -0.45
N ALA A 37 -0.14 -7.64 -1.64
CA ALA A 37 -1.02 -7.39 -2.77
C ALA A 37 -0.64 -8.27 -3.96
N VAL A 38 -1.62 -9.01 -4.49
CA VAL A 38 -1.46 -9.89 -5.64
C VAL A 38 -2.33 -9.36 -6.77
N LEU A 39 -1.69 -8.85 -7.81
CA LEU A 39 -2.34 -8.29 -8.99
C LEU A 39 -2.01 -9.13 -10.23
N LYS A 40 -2.97 -9.20 -11.17
CA LYS A 40 -2.75 -9.72 -12.53
C LYS A 40 -3.38 -8.77 -13.53
N ALA A 41 -2.66 -8.50 -14.61
CA ALA A 41 -3.10 -7.69 -15.73
C ALA A 41 -2.91 -8.47 -17.04
N ARG A 42 -3.65 -8.06 -18.07
CA ARG A 42 -3.63 -8.72 -19.38
C ARG A 42 -2.37 -8.38 -20.19
N ASP A 43 -2.07 -7.09 -20.26
CA ASP A 43 -1.19 -6.55 -21.31
C ASP A 43 0.24 -6.27 -20.81
N ALA A 44 0.45 -6.09 -19.50
CA ALA A 44 1.76 -5.81 -18.91
C ALA A 44 1.83 -6.26 -17.43
N SER A 45 3.03 -6.21 -16.84
CA SER A 45 3.25 -6.53 -15.43
C SER A 45 2.69 -5.42 -14.51
N PRO A 46 1.75 -5.73 -13.58
CA PRO A 46 1.16 -4.74 -12.68
C PRO A 46 2.02 -4.48 -11.42
N SER A 47 3.34 -4.54 -11.56
CA SER A 47 4.30 -4.43 -10.44
C SER A 47 4.24 -3.06 -9.76
N LEU A 48 4.13 -1.99 -10.55
CA LEU A 48 4.03 -0.62 -10.01
C LEU A 48 2.68 -0.40 -9.30
N GLU A 49 1.59 -0.92 -9.86
CA GLU A 49 0.26 -0.88 -9.26
C GLU A 49 0.21 -1.67 -7.96
N ALA A 50 0.92 -2.79 -7.88
CA ALA A 50 1.00 -3.61 -6.66
C ALA A 50 1.76 -2.85 -5.56
N LEU A 51 2.91 -2.28 -5.89
CA LEU A 51 3.69 -1.46 -4.95
C LEU A 51 2.90 -0.25 -4.47
N PHE A 52 2.26 0.46 -5.40
CA PHE A 52 1.41 1.61 -5.08
C PHE A 52 0.23 1.22 -4.19
N SER A 53 -0.40 0.07 -4.46
CA SER A 53 -1.47 -0.48 -3.64
C SER A 53 -1.03 -0.76 -2.21
N VAL A 54 0.11 -1.43 -2.02
CA VAL A 54 0.64 -1.74 -0.68
C VAL A 54 0.99 -0.45 0.07
N GLY A 55 1.72 0.46 -0.58
CA GLY A 55 2.13 1.74 0.03
C GLY A 55 0.92 2.58 0.47
N THR A 56 -0.09 2.71 -0.39
CA THR A 56 -1.31 3.45 -0.03
C THR A 56 -2.10 2.79 1.11
N ALA A 57 -2.13 1.46 1.16
CA ALA A 57 -2.77 0.74 2.26
C ALA A 57 -2.03 0.98 3.59
N LEU A 58 -0.69 0.87 3.60
CA LEU A 58 0.13 1.15 4.79
C LEU A 58 -0.03 2.60 5.27
N LEU A 59 -0.01 3.57 4.35
CA LEU A 59 -0.25 4.98 4.69
C LEU A 59 -1.66 5.23 5.24
N THR A 60 -2.66 4.52 4.71
CA THR A 60 -4.04 4.59 5.24
C THR A 60 -4.11 4.05 6.66
N ILE A 61 -3.44 2.93 6.95
CA ILE A 61 -3.38 2.38 8.31
C ILE A 61 -2.67 3.36 9.24
N TRP A 62 -1.52 3.91 8.83
CA TRP A 62 -0.82 4.91 9.63
C TRP A 62 -1.72 6.12 9.93
N ASP A 63 -2.45 6.65 8.94
CA ASP A 63 -3.37 7.77 9.15
C ASP A 63 -4.43 7.46 10.24
N MET A 64 -4.89 6.22 10.31
CA MET A 64 -5.85 5.76 11.32
C MET A 64 -5.25 5.61 12.72
N VAL A 65 -3.97 5.22 12.83
CA VAL A 65 -3.29 4.98 14.13
C VAL A 65 -2.42 6.14 14.61
N LYS A 66 -2.22 7.18 13.78
CA LYS A 66 -1.28 8.29 14.03
C LYS A 66 -1.43 8.97 15.39
N LYS A 67 -2.61 8.98 16.00
CA LYS A 67 -2.82 9.58 17.33
C LYS A 67 -2.27 8.75 18.48
N TYR A 68 -2.07 7.45 18.29
CA TYR A 68 -1.56 6.50 19.29
C TYR A 68 -0.05 6.36 19.19
N GLU A 69 0.48 6.49 17.98
CA GLU A 69 1.90 6.38 17.65
C GLU A 69 2.71 7.66 17.93
N LYS A 70 2.00 8.77 18.20
CA LYS A 70 2.59 10.10 18.29
C LYS A 70 3.08 10.40 19.70
N ASP A 71 4.32 10.84 19.83
CA ASP A 71 4.91 11.24 21.12
C ASP A 71 4.45 12.64 21.58
N GLU A 72 4.88 13.04 22.79
CA GLU A 72 4.55 14.37 23.36
C GLU A 72 5.09 15.55 22.54
N ARG A 73 6.13 15.32 21.72
CA ARG A 73 6.73 16.32 20.80
C ARG A 73 6.09 16.31 19.42
N GLY A 74 5.13 15.41 19.22
CA GLY A 74 4.40 15.22 17.98
C GLY A 74 5.15 14.47 16.88
N GLN A 75 6.17 13.69 17.22
CA GLN A 75 6.94 12.84 16.32
C GLN A 75 6.47 11.37 16.38
N TYR A 76 6.95 10.56 15.45
CA TYR A 76 6.70 9.11 15.37
C TYR A 76 8.05 8.38 15.56
N PRO A 77 8.50 8.13 16.80
CA PRO A 77 9.82 7.59 17.06
C PRO A 77 9.97 6.12 16.61
N ASP A 78 8.90 5.34 16.75
CA ASP A 78 8.94 3.88 16.52
C ASP A 78 8.21 3.46 15.23
N THR A 79 7.40 4.34 14.63
CA THR A 79 6.61 4.02 13.44
C THR A 79 7.42 4.23 12.15
N TYR A 80 7.45 3.20 11.30
CA TYR A 80 8.03 3.28 9.96
C TYR A 80 7.25 2.42 8.97
N VAL A 81 7.48 2.67 7.68
CA VAL A 81 6.97 1.85 6.59
C VAL A 81 8.16 1.20 5.90
N GLU A 82 8.13 -0.12 5.81
CA GLU A 82 9.10 -0.91 5.07
C GLU A 82 8.41 -1.60 3.88
N LEU A 83 9.08 -1.61 2.74
CA LEU A 83 8.62 -2.28 1.53
C LEU A 83 9.65 -3.35 1.16
N SER A 84 9.26 -4.62 1.31
CA SER A 84 10.05 -5.76 0.83
C SER A 84 9.72 -6.00 -0.65
N LEU A 85 10.72 -5.92 -1.51
CA LEU A 85 10.63 -6.14 -2.97
C LEU A 85 11.27 -7.47 -3.37
#